data_AF-A0A2H3SIU6-F1
#
_entry.id   AF-A0A2H3SIU6-F1
#
_cell.length_a   1.000
_cell.length_b   1.000
_cell.length_c   1.000
_cell.angle_alpha   90.00
_cell.angle_beta   90.00
_cell.angle_gamma   90.00
#
_symmetry.space_group_name_H-M   'P 1'
#
loop_
_entity.id
_entity.type
_entity.pdbx_description
1 polymer ?
#
loop_
_entity_poly.entity_id
_entity_poly.type
_entity_poly.pdbx_seq_one_letter_code
_entity_poly.pdbx_strand_id
1 'polypeptide(L)'
;MDQASILSLLSTRNTVLTDNTRHERSRNQPTMIAMNAENITRWNDFNMVNINNAYGDLLSKPSNIILGQGAIKSFRNQSELRNYALDPLIYTLRPLVSESARVLGQRLGFSPTIEWHRDIPLAGPQVVARQAFHPSLTIFADTMPRENLVTSMVHVSSTWCSTDIENDSTNPIQHLGIYAEPSGTRYSFAITDTEVVVIRFHSLNGGETGAQWKAIPRSVCGEGTLTINLAIWALIMMSLNDQHRSVVEYARTTPINAWSAHDGFYCNYLSGRRLDYLPTGAVLLDQQI
;
A
#
# COMPACT_ATOMS: atom_id res chain seq x y z
N MET A 1 -15.19 -17.29 23.80
CA MET A 1 -15.42 -16.28 22.76
C MET A 1 -14.15 -16.34 21.93
N ASP A 2 -14.23 -16.90 20.72
CA ASP A 2 -13.04 -17.12 19.90
C ASP A 2 -12.48 -15.76 19.45
N GLN A 3 -11.17 -15.57 19.59
CA GLN A 3 -10.51 -14.32 19.22
C GLN A 3 -10.57 -14.14 17.70
N ALA A 4 -10.91 -12.93 17.25
CA ALA A 4 -10.89 -12.60 15.82
C ALA A 4 -9.47 -12.66 15.28
N SER A 5 -9.30 -13.19 14.07
CA SER A 5 -8.02 -13.16 13.37
C SER A 5 -7.69 -11.75 12.85
N ILE A 6 -6.41 -11.46 12.61
CA ILE A 6 -6.00 -10.22 11.94
C ILE A 6 -6.73 -10.07 10.60
N LEU A 7 -6.88 -11.16 9.83
CA LEU A 7 -7.65 -11.15 8.58
C LEU A 7 -9.10 -10.71 8.79
N SER A 8 -9.76 -11.25 9.81
CA SER A 8 -11.16 -10.91 10.14
C SER A 8 -11.30 -9.42 10.44
N LEU A 9 -10.38 -8.87 11.23
CA LEU A 9 -10.35 -7.46 11.60
C LEU A 9 -10.06 -6.54 10.39
N LEU A 10 -9.11 -6.92 9.53
CA LEU A 10 -8.84 -6.21 8.26
C LEU A 10 -9.99 -6.35 7.25
N SER A 11 -10.86 -7.34 7.41
CA SER A 11 -12.00 -7.59 6.53
C SER A 11 -13.27 -6.86 6.95
N THR A 12 -13.24 -6.11 8.05
CA THR A 12 -14.38 -5.34 8.56
C THR A 12 -14.83 -4.26 7.58
N ARG A 13 -16.10 -3.86 7.69
CA ARG A 13 -16.72 -2.85 6.83
C ARG A 13 -16.03 -1.49 7.00
N ASN A 14 -15.62 -0.89 5.89
CA ASN A 14 -15.02 0.44 5.85
C ASN A 14 -16.06 1.54 6.17
N THR A 15 -15.59 2.69 6.65
CA THR A 15 -16.39 3.92 6.71
C THR A 15 -16.97 4.22 5.34
N VAL A 16 -18.28 4.45 5.25
CA VAL A 16 -18.96 4.93 4.04
C VAL A 16 -18.84 6.44 3.98
N LEU A 17 -18.36 6.96 2.86
CA LEU A 17 -18.11 8.38 2.64
C LEU A 17 -19.06 8.87 1.54
N THR A 18 -19.77 9.95 1.80
CA THR A 18 -20.70 10.56 0.84
C THR A 18 -20.23 11.97 0.49
N ASP A 19 -20.00 12.20 -0.79
CA ASP A 19 -19.58 13.48 -1.34
C ASP A 19 -20.75 14.47 -1.36
N ASN A 20 -20.65 15.54 -0.56
CA ASN A 20 -21.53 16.71 -0.59
C ASN A 20 -20.74 17.98 -0.95
N THR A 21 -19.58 17.84 -1.60
CA THR A 21 -18.76 18.96 -2.04
C THR A 21 -19.49 19.78 -3.11
N ARG A 22 -19.27 21.10 -3.09
CA ARG A 22 -19.57 21.95 -4.24
C ARG A 22 -18.31 21.98 -5.08
N HIS A 23 -18.41 21.72 -6.38
CA HIS A 23 -17.24 21.68 -7.26
C HIS A 23 -16.46 23.00 -7.20
N GLU A 24 -15.35 23.00 -6.47
CA GLU A 24 -14.33 24.03 -6.55
C GLU A 24 -13.10 23.41 -7.23
N ARG A 25 -12.93 23.69 -8.53
CA ARG A 25 -11.73 23.28 -9.25
C ARG A 25 -10.54 24.06 -8.67
N SER A 26 -9.66 23.35 -7.97
CA SER A 26 -8.34 23.90 -7.64
C SER A 26 -7.63 24.33 -8.92
N ARG A 27 -7.17 25.58 -8.97
CA ARG A 27 -6.46 26.16 -10.14
C ARG A 27 -4.97 25.83 -10.17
N ASN A 28 -4.43 25.27 -9.09
CA ASN A 28 -3.01 24.94 -9.01
C ASN A 28 -2.82 23.49 -9.49
N GLN A 29 -2.13 23.34 -10.62
CA GLN A 29 -1.66 22.03 -11.05
C GLN A 29 -0.52 21.60 -10.10
N PRO A 30 -0.62 20.42 -9.48
CA PRO A 30 0.48 19.89 -8.70
C PRO A 30 1.68 19.61 -9.60
N THR A 31 2.88 19.67 -9.04
CA THR A 31 4.06 19.11 -9.69
C THR A 31 3.79 17.63 -9.97
N MET A 32 4.20 17.15 -11.14
CA MET A 32 4.04 15.74 -11.57
C MET A 32 5.35 15.27 -12.19
N ILE A 33 5.67 13.96 -12.08
CA ILE A 33 6.69 13.37 -12.94
C ILE A 33 6.06 12.87 -14.24
N ALA A 34 6.78 13.04 -15.35
CA ALA A 34 6.31 12.53 -16.64
C ALA A 34 6.33 10.99 -16.62
N MET A 35 5.21 10.39 -16.99
CA MET A 35 5.07 8.95 -17.25
C MET A 35 4.25 8.75 -18.50
N ASN A 36 4.69 7.87 -19.39
CA ASN A 36 3.87 7.45 -20.54
C ASN A 36 2.69 6.62 -20.03
N ALA A 37 1.47 6.88 -20.53
CA ALA A 37 0.26 6.19 -20.07
C ALA A 37 0.33 4.67 -20.28
N GLU A 38 0.99 4.21 -21.35
CA GLU A 38 1.25 2.80 -21.65
C GLU A 38 2.09 2.08 -20.58
N ASN A 39 2.90 2.84 -19.83
CA ASN A 39 3.74 2.33 -18.75
C ASN A 39 3.00 2.27 -17.40
N ILE A 40 1.70 2.61 -17.39
CA ILE A 40 0.83 2.58 -16.22
C ILE A 40 -0.17 1.44 -16.39
N THR A 41 0.15 0.29 -15.80
CA THR A 41 -0.59 -0.97 -16.04
C THR A 41 -1.33 -1.47 -14.79
N ARG A 42 -2.25 -2.42 -14.95
CA ARG A 42 -2.92 -3.04 -13.80
C ARG A 42 -1.96 -3.96 -13.03
N TRP A 43 -1.95 -3.86 -11.71
CA TRP A 43 -1.21 -4.75 -10.81
C TRP A 43 -2.02 -6.02 -10.50
N ASN A 44 -2.14 -6.91 -11.49
CA ASN A 44 -2.97 -8.12 -11.39
C ASN A 44 -2.53 -9.09 -10.27
N ASP A 45 -1.24 -9.10 -9.97
CA ASP A 45 -0.64 -9.91 -8.92
C ASP A 45 -0.99 -9.42 -7.49
N PHE A 46 -1.43 -8.16 -7.34
CA PHE A 46 -1.91 -7.63 -6.06
C PHE A 46 -3.37 -8.04 -5.81
N ASN A 47 -3.55 -9.25 -5.28
CA ASN A 47 -4.86 -9.84 -5.01
C ASN A 47 -4.87 -10.63 -3.69
N MET A 48 -6.07 -10.95 -3.19
CA MET A 48 -6.27 -11.66 -1.92
C MET A 48 -5.54 -13.01 -1.86
N VAL A 49 -5.54 -13.78 -2.95
CA VAL A 49 -4.91 -15.11 -2.99
C VAL A 49 -3.40 -14.98 -2.80
N ASN A 50 -2.75 -14.11 -3.57
CA ASN A 50 -1.30 -13.92 -3.50
C ASN A 50 -0.86 -13.30 -2.16
N ILE A 51 -1.62 -12.33 -1.64
CA ILE A 51 -1.37 -11.75 -0.31
C ILE A 51 -1.52 -12.81 0.79
N ASN A 52 -2.55 -13.65 0.72
CA ASN A 52 -2.76 -14.73 1.69
C ASN A 52 -1.71 -15.85 1.56
N ASN A 53 -1.23 -16.14 0.36
CA ASN A 53 -0.12 -17.08 0.18
C ASN A 53 1.15 -16.53 0.83
N ALA A 54 1.49 -15.26 0.59
CA ALA A 54 2.68 -14.65 1.17
C ALA A 54 2.57 -14.48 2.70
N TYR A 55 1.46 -13.99 3.23
CA TYR A 55 1.35 -13.55 4.63
C TYR A 55 0.26 -14.25 5.45
N GLY A 56 -0.34 -15.33 4.95
CA GLY A 56 -1.48 -15.99 5.57
C GLY A 56 -1.25 -16.45 7.02
N ASP A 57 -0.01 -16.73 7.39
CA ASP A 57 0.35 -17.10 8.76
C ASP A 57 0.39 -15.90 9.73
N LEU A 58 0.60 -14.68 9.21
CA LEU A 58 0.42 -13.44 9.98
C LEU A 58 -1.07 -13.11 10.07
N LEU A 59 -1.77 -13.23 8.95
CA LEU A 59 -3.19 -12.93 8.82
C LEU A 59 -4.08 -13.85 9.67
N SER A 60 -3.67 -15.11 9.88
CA SER A 60 -4.39 -16.08 10.71
C SER A 60 -4.19 -15.90 12.21
N LYS A 61 -3.26 -15.02 12.65
CA LYS A 61 -3.01 -14.83 14.07
C LYS A 61 -4.24 -14.24 14.77
N PRO A 62 -4.62 -14.78 15.95
CA PRO A 62 -5.65 -14.17 16.76
C PRO A 62 -5.16 -12.82 17.26
N SER A 63 -6.06 -11.85 17.32
CA SER A 63 -5.78 -10.53 17.89
C SER A 63 -6.82 -10.15 18.92
N ASN A 64 -6.37 -9.45 19.97
CA ASN A 64 -7.23 -8.95 21.04
C ASN A 64 -7.81 -7.56 20.73
N ILE A 65 -7.53 -7.04 19.53
CA ILE A 65 -7.97 -5.71 19.13
C ILE A 65 -9.47 -5.73 18.85
N ILE A 66 -10.21 -4.85 19.52
CA ILE A 66 -11.63 -4.65 19.28
C ILE A 66 -11.78 -3.45 18.34
N LEU A 67 -12.34 -3.69 17.16
CA LEU A 67 -12.62 -2.65 16.18
C LEU A 67 -14.12 -2.34 16.13
N GLY A 68 -14.45 -1.06 16.00
CA GLY A 68 -15.81 -0.64 15.65
C GLY A 68 -16.14 -0.93 14.18
N GLN A 69 -17.42 -0.88 13.83
CA GLN A 69 -17.83 -0.93 12.43
C GLN A 69 -17.65 0.42 11.74
N GLY A 70 -17.45 0.39 10.42
CA GLY A 70 -17.39 1.58 9.58
C GLY A 70 -18.60 2.50 9.77
N ALA A 71 -18.32 3.76 10.07
CA ALA A 71 -19.35 4.80 10.22
C ALA A 71 -19.88 5.25 8.85
N ILE A 72 -21.02 5.93 8.83
CA ILE A 72 -21.48 6.68 7.66
C ILE A 72 -21.15 8.15 7.90
N LYS A 73 -20.42 8.77 6.97
CA LYS A 73 -19.99 10.16 7.06
C LYS A 73 -20.24 10.86 5.72
N SER A 74 -20.75 12.08 5.78
CA SER A 74 -20.79 12.99 4.64
C SER A 74 -19.72 14.06 4.80
N PHE A 75 -19.03 14.43 3.73
CA PHE A 75 -18.00 15.49 3.74
C PHE A 75 -18.36 16.60 2.75
N ARG A 76 -17.90 17.82 3.04
CA ARG A 76 -18.19 19.03 2.25
C ARG A 76 -16.96 19.65 1.60
N ASN A 77 -15.77 19.18 1.97
CA ASN A 77 -14.49 19.66 1.47
C ASN A 77 -13.41 18.55 1.59
N GLN A 78 -12.26 18.77 0.95
CA GLN A 78 -11.15 17.81 0.92
C GLN A 78 -10.55 17.55 2.31
N SER A 79 -10.56 18.53 3.22
CA SER A 79 -10.03 18.36 4.59
C SER A 79 -10.90 17.41 5.42
N GLU A 80 -12.23 17.52 5.32
CA GLU A 80 -13.17 16.59 5.94
C GLU A 80 -13.01 15.18 5.37
N LEU A 81 -12.92 15.06 4.03
CA LEU A 81 -12.66 13.76 3.38
C LEU A 81 -11.36 13.14 3.92
N ARG A 82 -10.27 13.90 3.97
CA ARG A 82 -8.98 13.46 4.49
C ARG A 82 -9.12 12.91 5.91
N ASN A 83 -9.76 13.64 6.81
CA ASN A 83 -9.92 13.20 8.20
C ASN A 83 -10.82 11.95 8.30
N TYR A 84 -11.98 11.95 7.64
CA TYR A 84 -12.92 10.83 7.70
C TYR A 84 -12.40 9.57 7.00
N ALA A 85 -11.50 9.71 6.03
CA ALA A 85 -10.85 8.59 5.37
C ALA A 85 -9.65 8.06 6.16
N LEU A 86 -8.78 8.94 6.68
CA LEU A 86 -7.52 8.55 7.31
C LEU A 86 -7.65 8.20 8.80
N ASP A 87 -8.48 8.89 9.58
CA ASP A 87 -8.55 8.63 11.03
C ASP A 87 -9.02 7.20 11.36
N PRO A 88 -10.12 6.68 10.77
CA PRO A 88 -10.56 5.30 11.03
C PRO A 88 -9.57 4.25 10.51
N LEU A 89 -8.92 4.56 9.38
CA LEU A 89 -7.91 3.72 8.74
C LEU A 89 -6.68 3.59 9.64
N ILE A 90 -6.14 4.71 10.15
CA ILE A 90 -5.00 4.71 11.07
C ILE A 90 -5.36 4.00 12.36
N TYR A 91 -6.54 4.27 12.93
CA TYR A 91 -7.02 3.62 14.15
C TYR A 91 -7.08 2.09 14.00
N THR A 92 -7.57 1.61 12.86
CA THR A 92 -7.68 0.18 12.56
C THR A 92 -6.32 -0.45 12.28
N LEU A 93 -5.53 0.16 11.39
CA LEU A 93 -4.31 -0.47 10.86
C LEU A 93 -3.16 -0.42 11.84
N ARG A 94 -2.98 0.67 12.59
CA ARG A 94 -1.79 0.85 13.44
C ARG A 94 -1.52 -0.35 14.35
N PRO A 95 -2.46 -0.83 15.19
CA PRO A 95 -2.16 -1.95 16.09
C PRO A 95 -1.98 -3.29 15.35
N LEU A 96 -2.74 -3.54 14.27
CA LEU A 96 -2.63 -4.76 13.44
C LEU A 96 -1.31 -4.82 12.66
N VAL A 97 -0.87 -3.69 12.13
CA VAL A 97 0.42 -3.51 11.48
C VAL A 97 1.54 -3.72 12.49
N SER A 98 1.47 -3.12 13.68
CA SER A 98 2.49 -3.34 14.72
C SER A 98 2.63 -4.82 15.11
N GLU A 99 1.51 -5.52 15.31
CA GLU A 99 1.51 -6.95 15.64
C GLU A 99 2.15 -7.80 14.52
N SER A 100 1.80 -7.51 13.27
CA SER A 100 2.31 -8.22 12.10
C SER A 100 3.78 -7.91 11.81
N ALA A 101 4.16 -6.62 11.90
CA ALA A 101 5.51 -6.13 11.65
C ALA A 101 6.52 -6.70 12.66
N ARG A 102 6.12 -6.90 13.92
CA ARG A 102 6.97 -7.56 14.92
C ARG A 102 7.34 -8.98 14.50
N VAL A 103 6.37 -9.75 14.00
CA VAL A 103 6.59 -11.14 13.59
C VAL A 103 7.39 -11.20 12.29
N LEU A 104 7.06 -10.34 11.33
CA LEU A 104 7.78 -10.23 10.07
C LEU A 104 9.23 -9.79 10.30
N GLY A 105 9.45 -8.78 11.14
CA GLY A 105 10.78 -8.31 11.52
C GLY A 105 11.63 -9.42 12.12
N GLN A 106 11.11 -10.16 13.10
CA GLN A 106 11.82 -11.30 13.70
C GLN A 106 12.28 -12.31 12.65
N ARG A 107 11.46 -12.55 11.63
CA ARG A 107 11.74 -13.49 10.55
C ARG A 107 12.78 -12.95 9.56
N LEU A 108 12.76 -11.65 9.30
CA LEU A 108 13.68 -10.97 8.38
C LEU A 108 14.94 -10.43 9.09
N GLY A 109 15.07 -10.61 10.40
CA GLY A 109 16.25 -10.23 11.18
C GLY A 109 16.30 -8.78 11.64
N PHE A 110 15.16 -8.09 11.74
CA PHE A 110 15.07 -6.72 12.25
C PHE A 110 13.90 -6.52 13.23
N SER A 111 13.84 -5.39 13.92
CA SER A 111 12.75 -5.08 14.86
C SER A 111 12.14 -3.72 14.52
N PRO A 112 11.09 -3.66 13.69
CA PRO A 112 10.55 -2.39 13.24
C PRO A 112 9.58 -1.78 14.25
N THR A 113 9.75 -0.49 14.51
CA THR A 113 8.71 0.36 15.08
C THR A 113 8.09 1.16 13.93
N ILE A 114 6.76 1.19 13.84
CA ILE A 114 6.05 1.81 12.70
C ILE A 114 5.42 3.12 13.13
N GLU A 115 5.80 4.22 12.48
CA GLU A 115 5.24 5.55 12.70
C GLU A 115 4.29 5.96 11.58
N TRP A 116 3.30 6.79 11.92
CA TRP A 116 2.26 7.26 11.01
C TRP A 116 2.13 8.77 11.16
N HIS A 117 2.42 9.53 10.11
CA HIS A 117 2.41 10.99 10.15
C HIS A 117 1.57 11.57 9.03
N ARG A 118 0.75 12.57 9.37
CA ARG A 118 -0.08 13.30 8.41
C ARG A 118 0.58 14.61 8.05
N ASP A 119 0.51 14.96 6.77
CA ASP A 119 0.90 16.28 6.25
C ASP A 119 2.33 16.71 6.66
N ILE A 120 3.24 15.75 6.88
CA ILE A 120 4.65 16.05 7.12
C ILE A 120 5.45 15.98 5.81
N PRO A 121 6.49 16.81 5.66
CA PRO A 121 7.42 16.67 4.56
C PRO A 121 8.01 15.25 4.51
N LEU A 122 8.26 14.74 3.30
CA LEU A 122 9.04 13.51 3.15
C LEU A 122 10.35 13.60 3.93
N ALA A 123 10.71 12.54 4.66
CA ALA A 123 12.00 12.45 5.34
C ALA A 123 13.03 11.80 4.42
N GLY A 124 14.26 12.31 4.40
CA GLY A 124 15.39 11.64 3.75
C GLY A 124 16.47 12.56 3.20
N PRO A 125 17.71 12.06 2.99
CA PRO A 125 18.83 12.86 2.48
C PRO A 125 18.56 13.47 1.10
N GLN A 126 17.72 12.81 0.30
CA GLN A 126 17.37 13.22 -1.07
C GLN A 126 16.25 14.28 -1.12
N VAL A 127 15.57 14.55 -0.01
CA VAL A 127 14.46 15.52 0.06
C VAL A 127 14.97 16.96 0.28
N VAL A 128 16.23 17.11 0.75
CA VAL A 128 16.82 18.40 1.14
C VAL A 128 16.97 19.39 -0.04
N ALA A 129 16.86 18.93 -1.29
CA ALA A 129 17.11 19.74 -2.49
C ALA A 129 15.86 20.08 -3.34
N ARG A 130 14.67 19.54 -3.02
CA ARG A 130 13.45 19.76 -3.82
C ARG A 130 12.30 20.18 -2.90
N GLN A 131 11.46 21.08 -3.41
CA GLN A 131 10.21 21.57 -2.82
C GLN A 131 9.61 20.57 -1.82
N ALA A 132 9.33 21.00 -0.58
CA ALA A 132 8.81 20.10 0.45
C ALA A 132 7.51 19.43 -0.04
N PHE A 133 7.60 18.13 -0.31
CA PHE A 133 6.48 17.30 -0.73
C PHE A 133 5.71 16.83 0.51
N HIS A 134 4.39 17.03 0.52
CA HIS A 134 3.52 16.75 1.66
C HIS A 134 2.47 15.69 1.29
N PRO A 135 2.82 14.38 1.36
CA PRO A 135 1.82 13.32 1.26
C PRO A 135 0.73 13.51 2.34
N SER A 136 -0.50 13.11 2.04
CA SER A 136 -1.60 13.19 3.02
C SER A 136 -1.35 12.31 4.25
N LEU A 137 -0.69 11.17 4.05
CA LEU A 137 -0.19 10.30 5.09
C LEU A 137 1.11 9.64 4.60
N THR A 138 2.12 9.63 5.47
CA THR A 138 3.35 8.89 5.30
C THR A 138 3.53 7.92 6.46
N ILE A 139 3.91 6.69 6.14
CA ILE A 139 4.18 5.60 7.08
C ILE A 139 5.68 5.31 7.02
N PHE A 140 6.32 5.18 8.18
CA PHE A 140 7.77 5.00 8.27
C PHE A 140 8.12 3.84 9.21
N ALA A 141 9.30 3.25 8.98
CA ALA A 141 10.01 2.52 10.01
C ALA A 141 10.87 3.51 10.82
N ASP A 142 10.79 3.44 12.14
CA ASP A 142 11.60 4.22 13.08
C ASP A 142 13.01 3.63 13.18
N THR A 143 13.73 3.76 12.09
CA THR A 143 15.15 3.42 11.94
C THR A 143 15.97 4.71 11.93
N MET A 144 17.30 4.58 11.98
CA MET A 144 18.23 5.70 11.82
C MET A 144 19.11 5.48 10.58
N PRO A 145 18.91 6.22 9.47
CA PRO A 145 17.86 7.22 9.24
C PRO A 145 16.45 6.60 9.12
N ARG A 146 15.40 7.41 9.30
CA ARG A 146 14.00 6.97 9.12
C ARG A 146 13.77 6.53 7.69
N GLU A 147 13.11 5.39 7.53
CA GLU A 147 12.81 4.82 6.21
C GLU A 147 11.33 4.99 5.89
N ASN A 148 11.02 5.63 4.76
CA ASN A 148 9.64 5.72 4.28
C ASN A 148 9.20 4.34 3.80
N LEU A 149 8.04 3.89 4.26
CA LEU A 149 7.46 2.60 3.91
C LEU A 149 6.40 2.77 2.82
N VAL A 150 5.43 3.66 3.06
CA VAL A 150 4.32 3.91 2.15
C VAL A 150 3.94 5.39 2.22
N THR A 151 3.68 5.99 1.06
CA THR A 151 3.19 7.37 0.93
C THR A 151 1.78 7.37 0.36
N SER A 152 1.02 8.44 0.61
CA SER A 152 -0.36 8.50 0.12
C SER A 152 -0.86 9.89 -0.19
N MET A 153 -1.99 9.94 -0.90
CA MET A 153 -2.74 11.16 -1.18
C MET A 153 -4.24 10.94 -1.08
N VAL A 154 -4.99 12.01 -0.82
CA VAL A 154 -6.46 11.99 -0.75
C VAL A 154 -7.05 12.82 -1.89
N HIS A 155 -7.97 12.22 -2.64
CA HIS A 155 -8.74 12.86 -3.72
C HIS A 155 -10.24 12.67 -3.51
N VAL A 156 -11.04 13.63 -3.96
CA VAL A 156 -12.50 13.46 -4.07
C VAL A 156 -12.80 12.68 -5.35
N SER A 157 -13.68 11.69 -5.30
CA SER A 157 -14.05 10.83 -6.44
C SER A 157 -14.62 11.61 -7.61
N SER A 158 -15.34 12.71 -7.33
CA SER A 158 -15.85 13.65 -8.33
C SER A 158 -14.77 14.47 -9.04
N THR A 159 -13.53 14.45 -8.53
CA THR A 159 -12.34 15.04 -9.17
C THR A 159 -11.48 13.99 -9.86
N TRP A 160 -11.37 12.80 -9.26
CA TRP A 160 -10.64 11.66 -9.84
C TRP A 160 -11.03 10.33 -9.21
N CYS A 161 -11.12 9.29 -10.04
CA CYS A 161 -11.29 7.89 -9.66
C CYS A 161 -10.47 6.96 -10.60
N SER A 162 -10.37 5.68 -10.27
CA SER A 162 -9.51 4.75 -10.99
C SER A 162 -9.93 4.55 -12.45
N THR A 163 -11.21 4.70 -12.78
CA THR A 163 -11.69 4.59 -14.17
C THR A 163 -11.14 5.71 -15.05
N ASP A 164 -10.69 6.81 -14.46
CA ASP A 164 -10.04 7.89 -15.22
C ASP A 164 -8.66 7.44 -15.73
N ILE A 165 -7.97 6.54 -15.01
CA ILE A 165 -6.68 5.97 -15.46
C ILE A 165 -6.85 5.20 -16.78
N GLU A 166 -7.99 4.51 -16.93
CA GLU A 166 -8.31 3.75 -18.15
C GLU A 166 -8.63 4.65 -19.35
N ASN A 167 -8.86 5.94 -19.10
CA ASN A 167 -9.07 6.99 -20.10
C ASN A 167 -7.86 7.95 -20.17
N ASP A 168 -6.66 7.44 -19.89
CA ASP A 168 -5.36 8.14 -19.92
C ASP A 168 -5.21 9.33 -18.94
N SER A 169 -6.14 9.51 -17.99
CA SER A 169 -6.02 10.50 -16.92
C SER A 169 -5.17 9.97 -15.78
N THR A 170 -3.85 10.08 -15.95
CA THR A 170 -2.83 9.49 -15.08
C THR A 170 -2.24 10.46 -14.05
N ASN A 171 -2.73 11.71 -14.02
CA ASN A 171 -2.18 12.80 -13.20
C ASN A 171 -1.96 12.42 -11.71
N PRO A 172 -2.87 11.72 -11.01
CA PRO A 172 -2.63 11.36 -9.61
C PRO A 172 -1.54 10.31 -9.41
N ILE A 173 -1.37 9.37 -10.36
CA ILE A 173 -0.27 8.40 -10.33
C ILE A 173 1.05 9.13 -10.57
N GLN A 174 1.10 10.03 -11.54
CA GLN A 174 2.26 10.87 -11.82
C GLN A 174 2.63 11.80 -10.65
N HIS A 175 1.64 12.32 -9.92
CA HIS A 175 1.88 13.11 -8.72
C HIS A 175 2.43 12.23 -7.58
N LEU A 176 1.87 11.04 -7.34
CA LEU A 176 2.42 10.11 -6.33
C LEU A 176 3.82 9.62 -6.67
N GLY A 177 4.13 9.48 -7.97
CA GLY A 177 5.44 9.07 -8.44
C GLY A 177 6.58 9.98 -8.00
N ILE A 178 6.30 11.27 -7.75
CA ILE A 178 7.27 12.20 -7.16
C ILE A 178 7.77 11.73 -5.81
N TYR A 179 6.94 11.05 -5.03
CA TYR A 179 7.33 10.60 -3.71
C TYR A 179 8.21 9.36 -3.79
N ALA A 180 8.06 8.53 -4.81
CA ALA A 180 8.61 7.18 -4.84
C ALA A 180 10.15 7.14 -4.72
N GLU A 181 10.85 7.80 -5.66
CA GLU A 181 12.32 7.79 -5.68
C GLU A 181 12.92 8.51 -4.46
N PRO A 182 12.55 9.76 -4.11
CA PRO A 182 13.15 10.47 -2.98
C PRO A 182 12.85 9.84 -1.62
N SER A 183 11.71 9.14 -1.48
CA SER A 183 11.34 8.47 -0.25
C SER A 183 12.00 7.10 -0.07
N GLY A 184 12.63 6.56 -1.12
CA GLY A 184 13.24 5.23 -1.09
C GLY A 184 12.22 4.09 -0.99
N THR A 185 10.95 4.35 -1.30
CA THR A 185 9.91 3.32 -1.40
C THR A 185 9.15 3.40 -2.72
N ARG A 186 8.87 2.26 -3.31
CA ARG A 186 8.07 2.15 -4.53
C ARG A 186 6.57 2.05 -4.28
N TYR A 187 6.12 2.02 -3.02
CA TYR A 187 4.74 1.75 -2.66
C TYR A 187 4.00 3.02 -2.25
N SER A 188 2.86 3.27 -2.89
CA SER A 188 1.97 4.37 -2.54
C SER A 188 0.50 3.98 -2.69
N PHE A 189 -0.40 4.83 -2.20
CA PHE A 189 -1.82 4.69 -2.51
C PHE A 189 -2.54 6.04 -2.59
N ALA A 190 -3.56 6.12 -3.44
CA ALA A 190 -4.55 7.19 -3.44
C ALA A 190 -5.82 6.71 -2.73
N ILE A 191 -6.42 7.56 -1.90
CA ILE A 191 -7.71 7.29 -1.24
C ILE A 191 -8.77 8.28 -1.72
N THR A 192 -9.94 7.77 -2.07
CA THR A 192 -11.14 8.56 -2.40
C THR A 192 -12.32 8.17 -1.53
N ASP A 193 -13.44 8.88 -1.65
CA ASP A 193 -14.69 8.49 -0.99
C ASP A 193 -15.29 7.17 -1.52
N THR A 194 -14.89 6.69 -2.70
CA THR A 194 -15.41 5.46 -3.30
C THR A 194 -14.45 4.28 -3.25
N GLU A 195 -13.13 4.52 -3.16
CA GLU A 195 -12.11 3.48 -3.31
C GLU A 195 -10.75 3.81 -2.69
N VAL A 196 -9.84 2.83 -2.73
CA VAL A 196 -8.39 3.03 -2.62
C VAL A 196 -7.72 2.45 -3.86
N VAL A 197 -6.79 3.21 -4.43
CA VAL A 197 -5.93 2.77 -5.53
C VAL A 197 -4.53 2.57 -4.99
N VAL A 198 -4.11 1.32 -4.83
CA VAL A 198 -2.72 0.98 -4.46
C VAL A 198 -1.83 1.00 -5.68
N ILE A 199 -0.59 1.46 -5.51
CA ILE A 199 0.36 1.72 -6.59
C ILE A 199 1.74 1.16 -6.23
N ARG A 200 2.38 0.54 -7.22
CA ARG A 200 3.79 0.14 -7.21
C ARG A 200 4.54 0.80 -8.36
N PHE A 201 5.52 1.62 -8.04
CA PHE A 201 6.41 2.23 -9.03
C PHE A 201 7.56 1.30 -9.41
N HIS A 202 8.08 1.49 -10.62
CA HIS A 202 9.25 0.80 -11.14
C HIS A 202 9.97 1.69 -12.14
N SER A 203 11.24 1.44 -12.38
CA SER A 203 11.97 2.06 -13.49
C SER A 203 11.88 1.20 -14.75
N LEU A 204 12.05 1.84 -15.90
CA LEU A 204 12.12 1.20 -17.20
C LEU A 204 13.50 1.45 -17.82
N ASN A 205 13.79 0.73 -18.90
CA ASN A 205 14.99 0.98 -19.69
C ASN A 205 15.04 2.44 -20.14
N GLY A 206 16.19 3.09 -19.94
CA GLY A 206 16.35 4.51 -20.24
C GLY A 206 15.97 5.47 -19.09
N GLY A 207 15.60 4.95 -17.92
CA GLY A 207 15.37 5.77 -16.72
C GLY A 207 13.96 6.36 -16.62
N GLU A 208 13.03 5.97 -17.52
CA GLU A 208 11.63 6.33 -17.40
C GLU A 208 11.00 5.67 -16.17
N THR A 209 10.00 6.33 -15.58
CA THR A 209 9.22 5.76 -14.47
C THR A 209 7.92 5.16 -15.00
N GLY A 210 7.64 3.93 -14.61
CA GLY A 210 6.35 3.26 -14.81
C GLY A 210 5.66 2.96 -13.48
N ALA A 211 4.40 2.54 -13.57
CA ALA A 211 3.60 2.20 -12.40
C ALA A 211 2.68 1.00 -12.66
N GLN A 212 2.38 0.27 -11.60
CA GLN A 212 1.30 -0.71 -11.60
C GLN A 212 0.28 -0.34 -10.53
N TRP A 213 -1.00 -0.44 -10.84
CA TRP A 213 -2.07 -0.01 -9.93
C TRP A 213 -3.18 -1.04 -9.75
N LYS A 214 -3.83 -1.03 -8.59
CA LYS A 214 -5.03 -1.83 -8.31
C LYS A 214 -6.03 -0.99 -7.51
N ALA A 215 -7.24 -0.88 -8.04
CA ALA A 215 -8.38 -0.28 -7.35
C ALA A 215 -9.09 -1.29 -6.44
N ILE A 216 -9.45 -0.83 -5.24
CA ILE A 216 -10.20 -1.56 -4.23
C ILE A 216 -11.41 -0.70 -3.84
N PRO A 217 -12.64 -1.09 -4.25
CA PRO A 217 -13.84 -0.36 -3.87
C PRO A 217 -14.07 -0.39 -2.35
N ARG A 218 -14.52 0.74 -1.79
CA ARG A 218 -14.79 0.90 -0.36
C ARG A 218 -15.94 0.03 0.15
N SER A 219 -16.83 -0.37 -0.76
CA SER A 219 -17.93 -1.31 -0.50
C SER A 219 -17.48 -2.74 -0.25
N VAL A 220 -16.24 -3.12 -0.61
CA VAL A 220 -15.72 -4.48 -0.41
C VAL A 220 -15.40 -4.71 1.07
N CYS A 221 -15.97 -5.76 1.63
CA CYS A 221 -15.73 -6.25 2.99
C CYS A 221 -15.98 -7.76 3.06
N GLY A 222 -15.54 -8.39 4.16
CA GLY A 222 -15.69 -9.81 4.41
C GLY A 222 -14.43 -10.61 4.10
N GLU A 223 -14.23 -11.68 4.87
CA GLU A 223 -13.07 -12.56 4.71
C GLU A 223 -13.07 -13.19 3.31
N GLY A 224 -11.87 -13.34 2.73
CA GLY A 224 -11.70 -13.85 1.37
C GLY A 224 -11.79 -12.80 0.27
N THR A 225 -11.98 -11.52 0.61
CA THR A 225 -11.92 -10.41 -0.34
C THR A 225 -10.74 -9.47 -0.04
N LEU A 226 -10.22 -8.80 -1.08
CA LEU A 226 -9.21 -7.76 -0.89
C LEU A 226 -9.90 -6.46 -0.47
N THR A 227 -9.93 -6.18 0.83
CA THR A 227 -10.49 -4.94 1.40
C THR A 227 -9.48 -3.80 1.39
N ILE A 228 -9.94 -2.56 1.61
CA ILE A 228 -9.05 -1.38 1.74
C ILE A 228 -8.01 -1.58 2.86
N ASN A 229 -8.46 -2.00 4.05
CA ASN A 229 -7.56 -2.18 5.18
C ASN A 229 -6.53 -3.29 4.87
N LEU A 230 -6.95 -4.41 4.28
CA LEU A 230 -6.03 -5.47 3.89
C LEU A 230 -5.03 -5.02 2.83
N ALA A 231 -5.47 -4.25 1.83
CA ALA A 231 -4.60 -3.73 0.79
C ALA A 231 -3.50 -2.82 1.34
N ILE A 232 -3.86 -1.89 2.22
CA ILE A 232 -2.89 -0.96 2.82
C ILE A 232 -1.98 -1.69 3.81
N TRP A 233 -2.53 -2.62 4.62
CA TRP A 233 -1.73 -3.50 5.46
C TRP A 233 -0.69 -4.26 4.63
N ALA A 234 -1.08 -4.83 3.48
CA ALA A 234 -0.19 -5.59 2.61
C ALA A 234 0.91 -4.70 2.00
N LEU A 235 0.59 -3.48 1.56
CA LEU A 235 1.61 -2.52 1.11
C LEU A 235 2.67 -2.27 2.19
N ILE A 236 2.24 -2.07 3.44
CA ILE A 236 3.15 -1.84 4.56
C ILE A 236 4.00 -3.09 4.82
N MET A 237 3.41 -4.29 4.86
CA MET A 237 4.15 -5.54 5.06
C MET A 237 5.17 -5.79 3.95
N MET A 238 4.85 -5.48 2.69
CA MET A 238 5.81 -5.60 1.58
C MET A 238 6.93 -4.58 1.67
N SER A 239 6.63 -3.35 2.08
CA SER A 239 7.62 -2.28 2.24
C SER A 239 8.61 -2.53 3.37
N LEU A 240 8.27 -3.39 4.34
CA LEU A 240 9.16 -3.74 5.44
C LEU A 240 10.35 -4.61 5.01
N ASN A 241 10.27 -5.26 3.84
CA ASN A 241 11.40 -5.97 3.27
C ASN A 241 12.26 -4.99 2.46
N ASP A 242 13.40 -4.60 3.03
CA ASP A 242 14.34 -3.61 2.48
C ASP A 242 14.88 -3.99 1.09
N GLN A 243 15.06 -5.29 0.81
CA GLN A 243 15.49 -5.81 -0.48
C GLN A 243 14.44 -5.59 -1.60
N HIS A 244 13.20 -5.29 -1.24
CA HIS A 244 12.08 -5.12 -2.19
C HIS A 244 11.35 -3.77 -2.09
N ARG A 245 11.79 -2.90 -1.19
CA ARG A 245 11.17 -1.59 -0.95
C ARG A 245 11.52 -0.58 -2.03
N SER A 246 12.78 -0.53 -2.46
CA SER A 246 13.28 0.46 -3.42
C SER A 246 12.65 0.33 -4.81
N VAL A 247 12.62 1.44 -5.55
CA VAL A 247 12.31 1.42 -6.99
C VAL A 247 13.39 0.61 -7.71
N VAL A 248 12.95 -0.36 -8.50
CA VAL A 248 13.81 -1.23 -9.31
C VAL A 248 13.27 -1.28 -10.74
N GLU A 249 14.11 -1.75 -11.66
CA GLU A 249 13.71 -2.00 -13.03
C GLU A 249 12.52 -2.98 -13.10
N TYR A 250 11.57 -2.73 -13.99
CA TYR A 250 10.36 -3.55 -14.17
C TYR A 250 10.71 -5.04 -14.34
N ALA A 251 11.73 -5.36 -15.13
CA ALA A 251 12.21 -6.72 -15.36
C ALA A 251 12.73 -7.41 -14.09
N ARG A 252 13.13 -6.64 -13.07
CA ARG A 252 13.57 -7.11 -11.76
C ARG A 252 12.46 -7.12 -10.72
N THR A 253 11.23 -6.75 -11.10
CA THR A 253 10.10 -6.87 -10.19
C THR A 253 9.70 -8.32 -10.04
N THR A 254 9.68 -8.80 -8.80
CA THR A 254 9.25 -10.15 -8.49
C THR A 254 7.74 -10.19 -8.17
N PRO A 255 7.00 -11.22 -8.60
CA PRO A 255 5.59 -11.43 -8.21
C PRO A 255 5.44 -11.71 -6.72
N ILE A 256 4.38 -11.23 -6.07
CA ILE A 256 4.09 -11.39 -4.64
C ILE A 256 4.07 -12.87 -4.23
N ASN A 257 3.50 -13.72 -5.08
CA ASN A 257 3.43 -15.16 -4.88
C ASN A 257 4.67 -15.89 -5.43
N ALA A 258 5.85 -15.28 -5.37
CA ALA A 258 7.10 -15.95 -5.72
C ALA A 258 7.73 -16.66 -4.52
N TRP A 259 8.34 -17.82 -4.78
CA TRP A 259 8.89 -18.71 -3.77
C TRP A 259 10.22 -19.29 -4.20
N SER A 260 11.16 -19.38 -3.26
CA SER A 260 12.42 -20.09 -3.45
C SER A 260 12.29 -21.50 -2.90
N ALA A 261 12.76 -22.49 -3.66
CA ALA A 261 12.82 -23.88 -3.22
C ALA A 261 14.09 -24.13 -2.39
N HIS A 262 13.90 -24.81 -1.26
CA HIS A 262 14.95 -25.28 -0.36
C HIS A 262 14.75 -26.77 -0.07
N ASP A 263 15.74 -27.42 0.54
CA ASP A 263 15.62 -28.83 0.91
C ASP A 263 14.49 -29.04 1.93
N GLY A 264 13.41 -29.67 1.48
CA GLY A 264 12.22 -29.98 2.29
C GLY A 264 11.22 -28.84 2.54
N PHE A 265 11.43 -27.64 2.00
CA PHE A 265 10.47 -26.53 2.15
C PHE A 265 10.61 -25.44 1.08
N TYR A 266 9.59 -24.59 0.97
CA TYR A 266 9.55 -23.39 0.13
C TYR A 266 9.53 -22.14 1.01
N CYS A 267 10.21 -21.09 0.57
CA CYS A 267 10.26 -19.81 1.27
C CYS A 267 9.74 -18.67 0.38
N ASN A 268 8.72 -17.93 0.82
CA ASN A 268 8.24 -16.76 0.10
C ASN A 268 9.25 -15.61 0.24
N TYR A 269 9.61 -15.00 -0.89
CA TYR A 269 10.69 -14.01 -0.93
C TYR A 269 10.37 -12.70 -0.19
N LEU A 270 9.11 -12.24 -0.17
CA LEU A 270 8.71 -11.00 0.53
C LEU A 270 8.63 -11.19 2.03
N SER A 271 7.93 -12.24 2.43
CA SER A 271 7.49 -12.43 3.80
C SER A 271 8.42 -13.36 4.58
N GLY A 272 9.34 -14.06 3.93
CA GLY A 272 10.10 -15.18 4.49
C GLY A 272 9.26 -16.38 4.96
N ARG A 273 7.95 -16.41 4.64
CA ARG A 273 7.05 -17.48 5.09
C ARG A 273 7.54 -18.81 4.54
N ARG A 274 7.63 -19.81 5.41
CA ARG A 274 8.03 -21.18 5.05
C ARG A 274 6.83 -22.10 4.99
N LEU A 275 6.76 -22.92 3.96
CA LEU A 275 5.75 -23.96 3.77
C LEU A 275 6.42 -25.24 3.27
N ASP A 276 5.89 -26.39 3.64
CA ASP A 276 6.30 -27.72 3.16
C ASP A 276 5.73 -28.03 1.76
N TYR A 277 4.81 -27.21 1.26
CA TYR A 277 4.25 -27.30 -0.09
C TYR A 277 4.33 -25.96 -0.83
N LEU A 278 4.31 -26.03 -2.16
CA LEU A 278 4.23 -24.85 -3.02
C LEU A 278 2.75 -24.41 -3.16
N PRO A 279 2.38 -23.17 -2.79
CA PRO A 279 0.99 -22.71 -2.90
C PRO A 279 0.48 -22.64 -4.33
N THR A 280 -0.85 -22.73 -4.49
CA THR A 280 -1.49 -22.57 -5.81
C THR A 280 -1.15 -21.21 -6.44
N GLY A 281 -0.82 -21.23 -7.73
CA GLY A 281 -0.45 -20.03 -8.48
C GLY A 281 0.92 -19.45 -8.11
N ALA A 282 1.74 -20.17 -7.35
CA ALA A 282 3.08 -19.73 -7.00
C ALA A 282 4.02 -19.74 -8.20
N VAL A 283 4.94 -18.78 -8.21
CA VAL A 283 6.05 -18.70 -9.16
C VAL A 283 7.31 -19.17 -8.46
N LEU A 284 7.96 -20.22 -8.96
CA LEU A 284 9.27 -20.63 -8.43
C LEU A 284 10.34 -19.68 -8.96
N LEU A 285 11.15 -19.16 -8.04
CA LEU A 285 12.36 -18.43 -8.39
C LEU A 285 13.43 -19.46 -8.71
N ASP A 286 13.98 -19.38 -9.93
CA ASP A 286 15.19 -20.12 -10.25
C ASP A 286 16.28 -19.69 -9.27
N GLN A 287 16.98 -20.67 -8.69
CA GLN A 287 18.20 -20.37 -7.94
C GLN A 287 19.16 -19.72 -8.95
N GLN A 288 19.37 -18.40 -8.84
CA GLN A 288 20.51 -17.79 -9.50
C GLN A 288 21.75 -18.43 -8.86
N ILE A 289 22.35 -19.36 -9.60
CA ILE A 289 23.66 -19.97 -9.32
C ILE A 289 24.71 -18.87 -9.35
#